data_AF-A0A9N7BJA9-F1
#
_entry.id   AF-A0A9N7BJA9-F1
#
_cell.length_a   1.000
_cell.length_b   1.000
_cell.length_c   1.000
_cell.angle_alpha   90.00
_cell.angle_beta   90.00
_cell.angle_gamma   90.00
#
_symmetry.space_group_name_H-M   'P 1'
#
loop_
_entity.id
_entity.type
_entity.pdbx_description
1 polymer ?
#
loop_
_entity_poly.entity_id
_entity_poly.type
_entity_poly.pdbx_seq_one_letter_code
_entity_poly.pdbx_strand_id
1 'polypeptide(L)'
;MKRLLSVFACTFVVLTSTSFAISCKTSDKQYQEFEDLINQSKNKTMILYLGANDNKSAKSFEQGLEELTQTNSLDQAIKKINDTITTDATNFIYKFKNNLNWNSTTNHTTVLNNVDVKKDKNSKTKKERWIIDEKKSSNNNQIFKNMTNDVVIKNLKYDSDDEIWNKGLTSKILNEYLVKNWAKAFYGETSSSFSKNNNTVTEKVEKLQEKVKSLKGPLFLVIRDKMFYGIVSGFETFSKQDQKNATKTIDNFTNGSEIRKDVFDKWLNYLKQSIEMYDVVKLLQDSDPIITPKTDWKYQGLDKVEEKKAG
;
A
#
# COMPACT_ATOMS: atom_id res chain seq x y z
N MET A 1 29.18 23.70 28.53
CA MET A 1 28.60 22.41 28.08
C MET A 1 27.44 22.72 27.14
N LYS A 2 27.67 22.75 25.82
CA LYS A 2 27.35 21.67 24.88
C LYS A 2 25.91 21.13 25.03
N ARG A 3 25.00 21.58 24.14
CA ARG A 3 24.36 20.75 23.10
C ARG A 3 23.34 21.59 22.33
N LEU A 4 23.79 22.17 21.21
CA LEU A 4 22.93 22.58 20.10
C LEU A 4 22.31 21.30 19.52
N LEU A 5 20.99 21.16 19.63
CA LEU A 5 20.22 20.20 18.84
C LEU A 5 19.99 20.80 17.45
N SER A 6 20.97 20.65 16.56
CA SER A 6 20.73 20.72 15.12
C SER A 6 20.20 19.37 14.67
N VAL A 7 18.88 19.22 14.60
CA VAL A 7 18.26 18.09 13.90
C VAL A 7 18.48 18.31 12.41
N PHE A 8 19.38 17.53 11.83
CA PHE A 8 19.64 17.51 10.40
C PHE A 8 18.35 17.15 9.66
N ALA A 9 17.86 18.10 8.86
CA ALA A 9 16.91 17.84 7.80
C ALA A 9 17.63 17.05 6.69
N CYS A 10 17.48 15.74 6.68
CA CYS A 10 17.87 14.93 5.54
C CYS A 10 16.76 14.95 4.49
N THR A 11 16.70 16.02 3.70
CA THR A 11 16.03 16.00 2.40
C THR A 11 16.91 15.22 1.42
N PHE A 12 16.60 13.93 1.20
CA PHE A 12 17.19 13.18 0.10
C PHE A 12 16.41 13.49 -1.18
N VAL A 13 16.96 14.39 -1.99
CA VAL A 13 16.63 14.48 -3.42
C VAL A 13 17.65 13.63 -4.15
N VAL A 14 17.24 12.50 -4.73
CA VAL A 14 18.11 11.70 -5.59
C VAL A 14 17.75 11.99 -7.05
N LEU A 15 18.65 12.67 -7.74
CA LEU A 15 18.66 12.85 -9.19
C LEU A 15 19.81 12.05 -9.81
N THR A 16 19.50 11.41 -10.95
CA THR A 16 20.37 10.93 -12.06
C THR A 16 21.10 9.57 -12.00
N SER A 17 20.62 8.67 -12.88
CA SER A 17 21.31 7.81 -13.87
C SER A 17 22.73 7.26 -13.60
N THR A 18 22.85 5.91 -13.50
CA THR A 18 23.46 5.00 -14.50
C THR A 18 23.77 3.60 -13.91
N SER A 19 23.68 2.58 -14.78
CA SER A 19 24.37 1.28 -14.77
C SER A 19 23.92 0.13 -13.84
N PHE A 20 23.57 -0.98 -14.48
CA PHE A 20 22.85 -2.18 -14.03
C PHE A 20 23.37 -2.92 -12.77
N ALA A 21 24.59 -2.67 -12.28
CA ALA A 21 25.07 -3.24 -11.01
C ALA A 21 24.67 -2.40 -9.78
N ILE A 22 24.24 -1.15 -9.99
CA ILE A 22 23.78 -0.24 -8.94
C ILE A 22 22.31 -0.50 -8.58
N SER A 23 21.51 -1.07 -9.50
CA SER A 23 20.06 -1.23 -9.27
C SER A 23 19.71 -2.21 -8.14
N CYS A 24 20.49 -3.29 -7.95
CA CYS A 24 20.27 -4.20 -6.81
C CYS A 24 20.55 -3.51 -5.47
N LYS A 25 21.66 -2.76 -5.35
CA LYS A 25 22.02 -2.02 -4.12
C LYS A 25 21.03 -0.90 -3.82
N THR A 26 20.57 -0.19 -4.85
CA THR A 26 19.54 0.85 -4.70
C THR A 26 18.21 0.22 -4.27
N SER A 27 17.83 -0.91 -4.85
CA SER A 27 16.63 -1.64 -4.47
C SER A 27 16.70 -2.17 -3.03
N ASP A 28 17.86 -2.64 -2.55
CA ASP A 28 18.05 -3.05 -1.16
C ASP A 28 17.85 -1.87 -0.20
N LYS A 29 18.44 -0.71 -0.51
CA LYS A 29 18.27 0.49 0.30
C LYS A 29 16.81 0.97 0.32
N GLN A 30 16.16 1.03 -0.83
CA GLN A 30 14.74 1.38 -0.94
C GLN A 30 13.85 0.37 -0.20
N TYR A 31 14.23 -0.91 -0.17
CA TYR A 31 13.52 -1.92 0.59
C TYR A 31 13.72 -1.75 2.10
N GLN A 32 14.92 -1.37 2.56
CA GLN A 32 15.14 -1.00 3.97
C GLN A 32 14.29 0.22 4.37
N GLU A 33 14.22 1.24 3.52
CA GLU A 33 13.32 2.39 3.73
C GLU A 33 11.86 1.94 3.82
N PHE A 34 11.44 1.00 2.97
CA PHE A 34 10.13 0.37 3.07
C PHE A 34 9.93 -0.35 4.42
N GLU A 35 10.88 -1.17 4.87
CA GLU A 35 10.80 -1.86 6.17
C GLU A 35 10.72 -0.87 7.35
N ASP A 36 11.44 0.25 7.29
CA ASP A 36 11.35 1.32 8.28
C ASP A 36 9.96 1.97 8.31
N LEU A 37 9.34 2.17 7.14
CA LEU A 37 7.95 2.64 7.07
C LEU A 37 6.97 1.60 7.65
N ILE A 38 7.15 0.31 7.34
CA ILE A 38 6.36 -0.76 7.96
C ILE A 38 6.51 -0.72 9.48
N ASN A 39 7.72 -0.54 10.00
CA ASN A 39 7.94 -0.45 11.45
C ASN A 39 7.25 0.75 12.10
N GLN A 40 7.16 1.89 11.41
CA GLN A 40 6.42 3.07 11.86
C GLN A 40 4.90 2.85 11.94
N SER A 41 4.35 1.82 11.27
CA SER A 41 2.93 1.47 11.33
C SER A 41 2.52 0.69 12.60
N LYS A 42 3.46 0.42 13.52
CA LYS A 42 3.16 -0.26 14.78
C LYS A 42 1.99 0.40 15.51
N ASN A 43 1.02 -0.40 15.94
CA ASN A 43 -0.19 0.03 16.66
C ASN A 43 -1.06 1.10 15.95
N LYS A 44 -0.96 1.29 14.63
CA LYS A 44 -1.76 2.28 13.89
C LYS A 44 -2.10 1.81 12.49
N THR A 45 -3.02 2.52 11.83
CA THR A 45 -3.29 2.34 10.40
C THR A 45 -2.37 3.25 9.60
N MET A 46 -1.63 2.67 8.66
CA MET A 46 -0.83 3.39 7.67
C MET A 46 -1.36 3.10 6.28
N ILE A 47 -1.62 4.16 5.51
CA ILE A 47 -1.82 4.08 4.07
C ILE A 47 -0.47 4.38 3.42
N LEU A 48 0.14 3.37 2.80
CA LEU A 48 1.38 3.54 2.06
C LEU A 48 1.07 3.67 0.57
N TYR A 49 1.24 4.87 0.05
CA TYR A 49 1.15 5.18 -1.37
C TYR A 49 2.42 4.73 -2.08
N LEU A 50 2.29 3.86 -3.08
CA LEU A 50 3.31 3.50 -4.04
C LEU A 50 2.98 4.13 -5.39
N GLY A 51 3.83 5.01 -5.87
CA GLY A 51 3.62 5.73 -7.13
C GLY A 51 4.80 5.58 -8.09
N ALA A 52 4.53 5.17 -9.32
CA ALA A 52 5.54 5.21 -10.37
C ALA A 52 5.79 6.65 -10.82
N ASN A 53 7.05 7.01 -11.05
CA ASN A 53 7.43 8.34 -11.51
C ASN A 53 6.86 8.68 -12.90
N ASP A 54 6.66 7.65 -13.74
CA ASP A 54 6.17 7.78 -15.11
C ASP A 54 4.66 7.51 -15.26
N ASN A 55 3.88 7.30 -14.19
CA ASN A 55 2.45 6.98 -14.31
C ASN A 55 1.55 8.23 -14.20
N LYS A 56 0.68 8.46 -15.21
CA LYS A 56 -0.21 9.65 -15.25
C LYS A 56 -1.25 9.68 -14.12
N SER A 57 -1.80 8.51 -13.76
CA SER A 57 -2.76 8.41 -12.65
C SER A 57 -2.10 8.71 -11.31
N ALA A 58 -0.86 8.26 -11.12
CA ALA A 58 -0.03 8.58 -9.95
C ALA A 58 0.23 10.10 -9.87
N LYS A 59 0.62 10.75 -10.97
CA LYS A 59 0.77 12.22 -11.01
C LYS A 59 -0.53 12.96 -10.73
N SER A 60 -1.66 12.43 -11.18
CA SER A 60 -2.98 13.02 -10.93
C SER A 60 -3.34 12.95 -9.45
N PHE A 61 -3.09 11.80 -8.80
CA PHE A 61 -3.23 11.68 -7.35
C PHE A 61 -2.34 12.66 -6.60
N GLU A 62 -1.05 12.75 -6.95
CA GLU A 62 -0.08 13.65 -6.31
C GLU A 62 -0.52 15.11 -6.39
N GLN A 63 -0.85 15.56 -7.60
CA GLN A 63 -1.35 16.92 -7.85
C GLN A 63 -2.65 17.19 -7.09
N GLY A 64 -3.61 16.26 -7.14
CA GLY A 64 -4.89 16.44 -6.48
C GLY A 64 -4.75 16.53 -4.96
N LEU A 65 -3.82 15.77 -4.38
CA LEU A 65 -3.53 15.82 -2.96
C LEU A 65 -2.92 17.18 -2.58
N GLU A 66 -1.97 17.66 -3.38
CA GLU A 66 -1.36 19.00 -3.22
C GLU A 66 -2.40 20.13 -3.29
N GLU A 67 -3.34 20.07 -4.25
CA GLU A 67 -4.45 21.01 -4.39
C GLU A 67 -5.38 20.97 -3.16
N LEU A 68 -5.80 19.77 -2.74
CA LEU A 68 -6.68 19.58 -1.58
C LEU A 68 -6.06 20.08 -0.27
N THR A 69 -4.75 19.91 -0.10
CA THR A 69 -4.04 20.34 1.10
C THR A 69 -3.46 21.74 0.99
N GLN A 70 -3.59 22.42 -0.16
CA GLN A 70 -3.00 23.74 -0.40
C GLN A 70 -1.49 23.76 -0.12
N THR A 71 -0.76 22.84 -0.73
CA THR A 71 0.69 22.67 -0.55
C THR A 71 1.41 22.58 -1.89
N ASN A 72 2.74 22.73 -1.89
CA ASN A 72 3.53 22.79 -3.12
C ASN A 72 4.23 21.47 -3.48
N SER A 73 4.08 20.42 -2.66
CA SER A 73 4.62 19.10 -2.94
C SER A 73 3.88 18.00 -2.20
N LEU A 74 3.91 16.77 -2.74
CA LEU A 74 3.37 15.57 -2.11
C LEU A 74 3.84 15.39 -0.67
N ASP A 75 5.13 15.62 -0.38
CA ASP A 75 5.66 15.45 0.98
C ASP A 75 5.08 16.47 1.95
N GLN A 76 4.87 17.71 1.50
CA GLN A 76 4.18 18.74 2.29
C GLN A 76 2.71 18.37 2.50
N ALA A 77 2.04 17.87 1.46
CA ALA A 77 0.66 17.41 1.54
C ALA A 77 0.49 16.29 2.58
N ILE A 78 1.32 15.25 2.48
CA ILE A 78 1.35 14.12 3.41
C ILE A 78 1.67 14.56 4.83
N LYS A 79 2.67 15.43 5.01
CA LYS A 79 3.00 16.01 6.33
C LYS A 79 1.78 16.75 6.90
N LYS A 80 1.11 17.58 6.09
CA LYS A 80 -0.07 18.33 6.53
C LYS A 80 -1.22 17.40 6.92
N ILE A 81 -1.50 16.35 6.16
CA ILE A 81 -2.52 15.33 6.50
C ILE A 81 -2.20 14.66 7.84
N ASN A 82 -0.95 14.24 8.04
CA ASN A 82 -0.53 13.55 9.25
C ASN A 82 -0.58 14.47 10.49
N ASP A 83 -0.05 15.70 10.38
CA ASP A 83 0.16 16.58 11.53
C ASP A 83 -1.10 17.39 11.91
N THR A 84 -2.03 17.60 10.98
CA THR A 84 -3.21 18.45 11.23
C THR A 84 -4.27 17.69 12.03
N ILE A 85 -4.75 18.29 13.11
CA ILE A 85 -5.96 17.86 13.83
C ILE A 85 -7.05 18.88 13.52
N THR A 86 -8.19 18.41 13.03
CA THR A 86 -9.36 19.23 12.72
C THR A 86 -10.61 18.50 13.19
N THR A 87 -11.65 19.24 13.55
CA THR A 87 -12.97 18.74 13.94
C THR A 87 -14.04 19.01 12.88
N ASP A 88 -13.68 19.66 11.77
CA ASP A 88 -14.60 19.94 10.67
C ASP A 88 -14.86 18.67 9.85
N ALA A 89 -16.08 18.13 9.98
CA ALA A 89 -16.49 16.90 9.30
C ALA A 89 -16.48 16.97 7.77
N THR A 90 -16.51 18.18 7.20
CA THR A 90 -16.47 18.38 5.75
C THR A 90 -15.04 18.38 5.20
N ASN A 91 -14.04 18.57 6.07
CA ASN A 91 -12.63 18.62 5.71
C ASN A 91 -12.10 17.24 5.30
N PHE A 92 -11.31 17.20 4.22
CA PHE A 92 -10.71 15.95 3.74
C PHE A 92 -9.83 15.25 4.79
N ILE A 93 -9.02 15.99 5.57
CA ILE A 93 -8.14 15.42 6.59
C ILE A 93 -8.97 14.79 7.72
N TYR A 94 -10.09 15.42 8.11
CA TYR A 94 -11.03 14.83 9.06
C TYR A 94 -11.58 13.51 8.53
N LYS A 95 -12.09 13.50 7.30
CA LYS A 95 -12.64 12.29 6.66
C LYS A 95 -11.59 11.19 6.54
N PHE A 96 -10.37 11.52 6.11
CA PHE A 96 -9.27 10.55 6.02
C PHE A 96 -8.99 9.88 7.37
N LYS A 97 -8.85 10.67 8.44
CA LYS A 97 -8.54 10.12 9.77
C LYS A 97 -9.71 9.35 10.37
N ASN A 98 -10.94 9.85 10.25
CA ASN A 98 -12.10 9.23 10.89
C ASN A 98 -12.68 8.05 10.11
N ASN A 99 -12.62 8.04 8.77
CA ASN A 99 -13.16 6.93 7.99
C ASN A 99 -12.23 5.73 7.96
N LEU A 100 -10.93 5.93 8.21
CA LEU A 100 -9.90 4.89 8.12
C LEU A 100 -9.33 4.47 9.48
N ASN A 101 -9.85 5.05 10.58
CA ASN A 101 -9.43 4.67 11.93
C ASN A 101 -9.72 3.19 12.20
N TRP A 102 -9.08 2.66 13.24
CA TRP A 102 -9.31 1.29 13.68
C TRP A 102 -10.61 1.21 14.51
N ASN A 103 -11.74 1.12 13.84
CA ASN A 103 -12.94 0.58 14.47
C ASN A 103 -12.85 -0.94 14.37
N SER A 104 -12.55 -1.61 15.48
CA SER A 104 -12.49 -3.08 15.57
C SER A 104 -13.80 -3.67 15.05
N THR A 105 -13.85 -4.06 13.78
CA THR A 105 -14.97 -4.77 13.19
C THR A 105 -14.93 -6.20 13.73
N THR A 106 -16.04 -6.78 14.15
CA THR A 106 -16.08 -8.11 14.79
C THR A 106 -15.76 -9.26 13.82
N ASN A 107 -14.55 -9.29 13.26
CA ASN A 107 -14.08 -10.29 12.31
C ASN A 107 -12.77 -10.94 12.79
N HIS A 108 -12.44 -12.07 12.16
CA HIS A 108 -11.31 -12.93 12.52
C HIS A 108 -9.94 -12.24 12.41
N THR A 109 -9.85 -11.15 11.66
CA THR A 109 -8.61 -10.39 11.48
C THR A 109 -8.29 -9.45 12.66
N THR A 110 -9.22 -9.18 13.56
CA THR A 110 -9.01 -8.17 14.62
C THR A 110 -7.95 -8.51 15.63
N VAL A 111 -7.65 -9.79 15.82
CA VAL A 111 -6.58 -10.27 16.69
C VAL A 111 -6.01 -11.55 16.10
N LEU A 112 -4.73 -11.52 15.70
CA LEU A 112 -4.03 -12.69 15.19
C LEU A 112 -2.87 -13.06 16.12
N ASN A 113 -2.54 -14.34 16.23
CA ASN A 113 -1.29 -14.74 16.85
C ASN A 113 -0.11 -14.26 16.01
N ASN A 114 0.93 -13.77 16.67
CA ASN A 114 2.16 -13.39 16.01
C ASN A 114 2.98 -14.64 15.67
N VAL A 115 2.92 -15.06 14.42
CA VAL A 115 3.60 -16.24 13.90
C VAL A 115 4.69 -15.80 12.94
N ASP A 116 5.84 -16.47 13.00
CA ASP A 116 6.87 -16.36 11.98
C ASP A 116 6.79 -17.53 11.02
N VAL A 117 7.10 -17.26 9.76
CA VAL A 117 6.97 -18.22 8.66
C VAL A 117 8.23 -18.21 7.81
N LYS A 118 8.50 -19.36 7.20
CA LYS A 118 9.58 -19.56 6.24
C LYS A 118 9.10 -20.47 5.10
N LYS A 119 9.82 -20.42 3.98
CA LYS A 119 9.67 -21.44 2.96
C LYS A 119 10.52 -22.65 3.33
N ASP A 120 9.91 -23.82 3.28
CA ASP A 120 10.60 -25.11 3.37
C ASP A 120 10.53 -25.80 2.01
N LYS A 121 11.67 -26.34 1.58
CA LYS A 121 11.76 -27.06 0.32
C LYS A 121 11.57 -28.53 0.60
N ASN A 122 10.44 -29.09 0.17
CA ASN A 122 10.20 -30.50 0.32
C ASN A 122 11.27 -31.29 -0.44
N SER A 123 12.06 -32.11 0.26
CA SER A 123 13.17 -32.87 -0.31
C SER A 123 12.74 -33.88 -1.39
N LYS A 124 11.50 -34.37 -1.33
CA LYS A 124 10.94 -35.36 -2.29
C LYS A 124 10.33 -34.72 -3.52
N THR A 125 9.55 -33.64 -3.37
CA THR A 125 8.85 -33.00 -4.50
C THR A 125 9.57 -31.79 -5.07
N LYS A 126 10.62 -31.31 -4.39
CA LYS A 126 11.34 -30.05 -4.68
C LYS A 126 10.46 -28.79 -4.66
N LYS A 127 9.16 -28.91 -4.34
CA LYS A 127 8.24 -27.77 -4.21
C LYS A 127 8.52 -27.05 -2.90
N GLU A 128 8.62 -25.73 -2.97
CA GLU A 128 8.67 -24.87 -1.80
C GLU A 128 7.27 -24.71 -1.21
N ARG A 129 7.18 -24.69 0.12
CA ARG A 129 5.92 -24.51 0.84
C ARG A 129 6.14 -23.56 1.99
N TRP A 130 5.16 -22.72 2.27
CA TRP A 130 5.14 -21.95 3.52
C TRP A 130 4.93 -22.89 4.70
N ILE A 131 5.71 -22.68 5.75
CA ILE A 131 5.61 -23.36 7.04
C ILE A 131 5.80 -22.37 8.17
N ILE A 132 5.30 -22.71 9.36
CA ILE A 132 5.62 -21.99 10.59
C ILE A 132 7.11 -22.16 10.92
N ASP A 133 7.78 -21.08 11.27
CA ASP A 133 9.13 -21.12 11.83
C ASP A 133 9.04 -21.19 13.35
N GLU A 134 8.97 -22.42 13.88
CA GLU A 134 8.80 -22.69 15.32
C GLU A 134 9.91 -22.06 16.19
N LYS A 135 11.11 -21.83 15.63
CA LYS A 135 12.24 -21.23 16.35
C LYS A 135 12.05 -19.75 16.67
N LYS A 136 11.20 -19.05 15.91
CA LYS A 136 10.99 -17.60 16.02
C LYS A 136 9.56 -17.24 16.44
N SER A 137 8.63 -18.17 16.24
CA SER A 137 7.22 -17.97 16.56
C SER A 137 7.01 -17.93 18.08
N SER A 138 6.24 -16.94 18.53
CA SER A 138 5.79 -16.84 19.92
C SER A 138 4.28 -16.65 19.94
N ASN A 139 3.57 -17.73 20.27
CA ASN A 139 2.10 -17.74 20.33
C ASN A 139 1.54 -16.86 21.46
N ASN A 140 2.39 -16.34 22.35
CA ASN A 140 1.99 -15.49 23.46
C ASN A 140 1.76 -14.03 23.05
N ASN A 141 2.20 -13.63 21.86
CA ASN A 141 2.04 -12.27 21.36
C ASN A 141 0.92 -12.22 20.32
N GLN A 142 -0.03 -11.32 20.51
CA GLN A 142 -1.11 -11.06 19.56
C GLN A 142 -0.84 -9.77 18.80
N ILE A 143 -1.02 -9.81 17.48
CA ILE A 143 -0.98 -8.65 16.60
C ILE A 143 -2.33 -7.93 16.70
N PHE A 144 -2.32 -6.61 16.47
CA PHE A 144 -3.49 -5.71 16.51
C PHE A 144 -4.08 -5.43 17.90
N LYS A 145 -3.72 -6.21 18.92
CA LYS A 145 -4.25 -6.06 20.30
C LYS A 145 -4.09 -4.65 20.86
N ASN A 146 -3.03 -3.95 20.49
CA ASN A 146 -2.70 -2.61 20.97
C ASN A 146 -2.91 -1.53 19.90
N MET A 147 -3.75 -1.78 18.88
CA MET A 147 -4.06 -0.80 17.85
C MET A 147 -4.72 0.43 18.43
N THR A 148 -4.30 1.58 17.93
CA THR A 148 -4.88 2.89 18.19
C THR A 148 -5.75 3.31 17.00
N ASN A 149 -6.53 4.37 17.19
CA ASN A 149 -7.31 5.00 16.11
C ASN A 149 -6.46 5.89 15.19
N ASP A 150 -5.15 5.95 15.39
CA ASP A 150 -4.27 6.76 14.57
C ASP A 150 -4.25 6.24 13.12
N VAL A 151 -4.40 7.18 12.20
CA VAL A 151 -4.26 6.96 10.76
C VAL A 151 -3.20 7.90 10.21
N VAL A 152 -2.25 7.35 9.47
CA VAL A 152 -1.21 8.10 8.78
C VAL A 152 -1.12 7.71 7.32
N ILE A 153 -0.66 8.63 6.48
CA ILE A 153 -0.25 8.36 5.10
C ILE A 153 1.25 8.53 4.94
N LYS A 154 1.87 7.66 4.16
CA LYS A 154 3.27 7.71 3.75
C LYS A 154 3.37 7.46 2.24
N ASN A 155 4.47 7.86 1.63
CA ASN A 155 4.73 7.58 0.23
C ASN A 155 6.06 6.84 0.05
N LEU A 156 6.15 6.08 -1.03
CA LEU A 156 7.39 5.53 -1.57
C LEU A 156 7.27 5.52 -3.10
N LYS A 157 8.18 6.19 -3.79
CA LYS A 157 8.17 6.25 -5.26
C LYS A 157 9.08 5.19 -5.87
N TYR A 158 8.74 4.75 -7.07
CA TYR A 158 9.54 3.84 -7.87
C TYR A 158 9.60 4.30 -9.32
N ASP A 159 10.51 3.72 -10.10
CA ASP A 159 10.92 4.30 -11.37
C ASP A 159 9.86 4.17 -12.47
N SER A 160 9.27 2.99 -12.66
CA SER A 160 8.33 2.74 -13.77
C SER A 160 7.22 1.74 -13.46
N ASP A 161 6.01 2.03 -13.95
CA ASP A 161 4.83 1.17 -13.79
C ASP A 161 4.84 -0.08 -14.69
N ASP A 162 5.57 -0.05 -15.81
CA ASP A 162 5.65 -1.17 -16.76
C ASP A 162 6.25 -2.44 -16.12
N GLU A 163 7.06 -2.27 -15.08
CA GLU A 163 7.74 -3.35 -14.38
C GLU A 163 7.15 -3.64 -12.99
N ILE A 164 5.97 -3.08 -12.68
CA ILE A 164 5.32 -3.25 -11.39
C ILE A 164 5.20 -4.74 -11.05
N TRP A 165 5.65 -5.12 -9.85
CA TRP A 165 5.72 -6.49 -9.32
C TRP A 165 6.76 -7.43 -9.95
N ASN A 166 7.25 -7.12 -11.13
CA ASN A 166 8.17 -8.00 -11.87
C ASN A 166 9.64 -7.71 -11.56
N LYS A 167 9.99 -6.46 -11.22
CA LYS A 167 11.38 -6.06 -10.93
C LYS A 167 11.48 -5.00 -9.82
N GLY A 168 12.71 -4.76 -9.37
CA GLY A 168 13.06 -3.68 -8.45
C GLY A 168 12.36 -3.76 -7.09
N LEU A 169 12.07 -2.58 -6.52
CA LEU A 169 11.46 -2.42 -5.21
C LEU A 169 10.10 -3.12 -5.09
N THR A 170 9.20 -2.95 -6.07
CA THR A 170 7.82 -3.49 -5.99
C THR A 170 7.83 -5.02 -6.00
N SER A 171 8.73 -5.65 -6.77
CA SER A 171 8.91 -7.10 -6.73
C SER A 171 9.40 -7.60 -5.36
N LYS A 172 10.32 -6.87 -4.70
CA LYS A 172 10.74 -7.19 -3.32
C LYS A 172 9.61 -7.00 -2.31
N ILE A 173 8.86 -5.91 -2.40
CA ILE A 173 7.66 -5.70 -1.56
C ILE A 173 6.69 -6.87 -1.70
N LEU A 174 6.42 -7.34 -2.92
CA LEU A 174 5.56 -8.50 -3.13
C LEU A 174 6.15 -9.76 -2.49
N ASN A 175 7.36 -10.14 -2.88
CA ASN A 175 7.92 -11.45 -2.57
C ASN A 175 8.39 -11.59 -1.12
N GLU A 176 8.96 -10.53 -0.54
CA GLU A 176 9.57 -10.57 0.79
C GLU A 176 8.61 -10.08 1.89
N TYR A 177 7.69 -9.17 1.56
CA TYR A 177 6.72 -8.65 2.52
C TYR A 177 5.30 -9.21 2.30
N LEU A 178 4.61 -8.90 1.19
CA LEU A 178 3.17 -9.23 1.03
C LEU A 178 2.90 -10.73 1.09
N VAL A 179 3.62 -11.52 0.30
CA VAL A 179 3.48 -12.99 0.25
C VAL A 179 3.74 -13.62 1.61
N LYS A 180 4.79 -13.16 2.30
CA LYS A 180 5.12 -13.60 3.66
C LYS A 180 4.05 -13.18 4.65
N ASN A 181 3.49 -11.97 4.50
CA ASN A 181 2.48 -11.42 5.39
C ASN A 181 1.18 -12.22 5.36
N TRP A 182 0.69 -12.60 4.17
CA TRP A 182 -0.49 -13.46 4.06
C TRP A 182 -0.27 -14.82 4.71
N ALA A 183 0.90 -15.45 4.51
CA ALA A 183 1.23 -16.70 5.21
C ALA A 183 1.20 -16.52 6.73
N LYS A 184 1.79 -15.45 7.27
CA LYS A 184 1.72 -15.13 8.71
C LYS A 184 0.27 -14.97 9.18
N ALA A 185 -0.56 -14.24 8.43
CA ALA A 185 -1.95 -14.03 8.78
C ALA A 185 -2.73 -15.35 8.80
N PHE A 186 -2.56 -16.19 7.78
CA PHE A 186 -3.20 -17.50 7.67
C PHE A 186 -2.84 -18.46 8.81
N TYR A 187 -1.57 -18.50 9.23
CA TYR A 187 -1.15 -19.32 10.38
C TYR A 187 -1.45 -18.67 11.73
N GLY A 188 -1.48 -17.34 11.80
CA GLY A 188 -1.79 -16.58 13.01
C GLY A 188 -3.27 -16.57 13.36
N GLU A 189 -4.14 -16.81 12.38
CA GLU A 189 -5.55 -17.09 12.63
C GLU A 189 -5.70 -18.31 13.54
N THR A 190 -6.63 -18.30 14.50
CA THR A 190 -6.79 -19.41 15.48
C THR A 190 -8.20 -19.99 15.55
N SER A 191 -9.19 -19.25 15.07
CA SER A 191 -10.60 -19.55 15.25
C SER A 191 -11.26 -20.31 14.09
N SER A 192 -10.51 -20.64 13.03
CA SER A 192 -11.08 -21.27 11.84
C SER A 192 -11.21 -22.79 11.92
N SER A 193 -12.36 -23.29 11.46
CA SER A 193 -12.67 -24.70 11.16
C SER A 193 -11.96 -25.25 9.92
N PHE A 194 -11.09 -24.45 9.29
CA PHE A 194 -10.43 -24.76 8.02
C PHE A 194 -9.01 -25.29 8.26
N SER A 195 -8.63 -26.35 7.54
CA SER A 195 -7.32 -27.00 7.68
C SER A 195 -6.19 -26.08 7.21
N LYS A 196 -5.38 -25.58 8.15
CA LYS A 196 -4.15 -24.82 7.91
C LYS A 196 -2.94 -25.72 7.60
N ASN A 197 -3.09 -26.62 6.63
CA ASN A 197 -1.94 -27.41 6.19
C ASN A 197 -1.07 -26.59 5.21
N ASN A 198 0.21 -26.95 5.14
CA ASN A 198 1.21 -26.20 4.38
C ASN A 198 0.92 -26.09 2.88
N ASN A 199 0.26 -27.10 2.28
CA ASN A 199 -0.11 -27.04 0.87
C ASN A 199 -1.21 -26.01 0.64
N THR A 200 -2.27 -26.06 1.44
CA THR A 200 -3.40 -25.15 1.31
C THR A 200 -3.00 -23.70 1.56
N VAL A 201 -2.18 -23.43 2.59
CA VAL A 201 -1.66 -22.09 2.83
C VAL A 201 -0.82 -21.61 1.65
N THR A 202 0.06 -22.46 1.12
CA THR A 202 0.91 -22.11 -0.04
C THR A 202 0.07 -21.77 -1.28
N GLU A 203 -0.90 -22.62 -1.63
CA GLU A 203 -1.79 -22.40 -2.78
C GLU A 203 -2.59 -21.09 -2.65
N LYS A 204 -3.08 -20.76 -1.45
CA LYS A 204 -3.83 -19.52 -1.22
C LYS A 204 -2.94 -18.29 -1.34
N VAL A 205 -1.73 -18.36 -0.79
CA VAL A 205 -0.73 -17.28 -0.91
C VAL A 205 -0.33 -17.07 -2.37
N GLU A 206 -0.09 -18.14 -3.13
CA GLU A 206 0.23 -18.06 -4.56
C GLU A 206 -0.92 -17.42 -5.37
N LYS A 207 -2.17 -17.80 -5.10
CA LYS A 207 -3.34 -17.16 -5.75
C LYS A 207 -3.41 -15.66 -5.47
N LEU A 208 -3.19 -15.24 -4.22
CA LEU A 208 -3.15 -13.83 -3.85
C LEU A 208 -2.00 -13.08 -4.53
N GLN A 209 -0.83 -13.72 -4.63
CA GLN A 209 0.32 -13.17 -5.34
C GLN A 209 -0.01 -12.90 -6.82
N GLU A 210 -0.63 -13.86 -7.51
CA GLU A 210 -1.02 -13.71 -8.91
C GLU A 210 -2.06 -12.59 -9.10
N LYS A 211 -3.01 -12.45 -8.17
CA LYS A 211 -3.97 -11.33 -8.20
C LYS A 211 -3.28 -9.98 -8.07
N VAL A 212 -2.30 -9.85 -7.17
CA VAL A 212 -1.57 -8.59 -6.99
C VAL A 212 -0.75 -8.23 -8.23
N LYS A 213 -0.14 -9.21 -8.91
CA LYS A 213 0.63 -8.97 -10.14
C LYS A 213 -0.20 -8.32 -11.26
N SER A 214 -1.52 -8.45 -11.23
CA SER A 214 -2.41 -7.81 -12.22
C SER A 214 -2.68 -6.33 -11.95
N LEU A 215 -2.37 -5.85 -10.74
CA LEU A 215 -2.62 -4.47 -10.31
C LEU A 215 -1.61 -3.50 -10.91
N LYS A 216 -2.09 -2.34 -11.35
CA LYS A 216 -1.30 -1.29 -12.02
C LYS A 216 -1.67 0.10 -11.49
N GLY A 217 -0.92 1.10 -11.93
CA GLY A 217 -1.12 2.49 -11.53
C GLY A 217 -0.70 2.75 -10.08
N PRO A 218 -1.12 3.89 -9.50
CA PRO A 218 -0.83 4.15 -8.10
C PRO A 218 -1.46 3.07 -7.23
N LEU A 219 -0.68 2.57 -6.26
CA LEU A 219 -1.15 1.58 -5.31
C LEU A 219 -1.20 2.19 -3.92
N PHE A 220 -2.21 1.82 -3.16
CA PHE A 220 -2.40 2.26 -1.80
C PHE A 220 -2.48 1.02 -0.91
N LEU A 221 -1.36 0.68 -0.28
CA LEU A 221 -1.30 -0.44 0.67
C LEU A 221 -1.87 0.02 2.00
N VAL A 222 -2.87 -0.70 2.51
CA VAL A 222 -3.36 -0.55 3.88
C VAL A 222 -2.52 -1.46 4.77
N ILE A 223 -1.80 -0.86 5.71
CA ILE A 223 -0.94 -1.55 6.67
C ILE A 223 -1.43 -1.22 8.07
N ARG A 224 -1.56 -2.24 8.92
CA ARG A 224 -2.01 -2.12 10.30
C ARG A 224 -1.11 -2.93 11.18
N ASP A 225 -0.55 -2.34 12.24
CA ASP A 225 0.39 -3.01 13.15
C ASP A 225 1.45 -3.87 12.42
N LYS A 226 2.11 -3.28 11.41
CA LYS A 226 3.12 -3.93 10.55
C LYS A 226 2.60 -5.06 9.64
N MET A 227 1.31 -5.30 9.61
CA MET A 227 0.66 -6.30 8.78
C MET A 227 -0.05 -5.68 7.58
N PHE A 228 0.00 -6.37 6.45
CA PHE A 228 -0.80 -5.99 5.29
C PHE A 228 -2.28 -6.31 5.55
N TYR A 229 -3.14 -5.38 5.19
CA TYR A 229 -4.58 -5.45 5.40
C TYR A 229 -5.39 -5.26 4.12
N GLY A 230 -4.78 -4.83 3.02
CA GLY A 230 -5.50 -4.60 1.79
C GLY A 230 -4.77 -3.67 0.84
N ILE A 231 -5.22 -3.64 -0.41
CA ILE A 231 -4.67 -2.78 -1.45
C ILE A 231 -5.82 -2.13 -2.23
N VAL A 232 -5.69 -0.84 -2.51
CA VAL A 232 -6.47 -0.15 -3.55
C VAL A 232 -5.52 0.16 -4.70
N SER A 233 -5.96 -0.07 -5.93
CA SER A 233 -5.16 0.12 -7.14
C SER A 233 -5.85 1.11 -8.08
N GLY A 234 -5.04 1.92 -8.75
CA GLY A 234 -5.50 2.90 -9.71
C GLY A 234 -6.01 4.19 -9.08
N PHE A 235 -6.15 5.20 -9.94
CA PHE A 235 -6.73 6.51 -9.62
C PHE A 235 -7.19 7.15 -10.93
N GLU A 236 -8.07 8.15 -10.84
CA GLU A 236 -8.51 8.89 -12.03
C GLU A 236 -7.44 9.83 -12.57
N THR A 237 -7.34 9.95 -13.89
CA THR A 237 -6.37 10.85 -14.55
C THR A 237 -6.98 12.23 -14.79
N PHE A 238 -6.21 13.26 -14.47
CA PHE A 238 -6.56 14.68 -14.64
C PHE A 238 -6.02 15.20 -15.97
N SER A 239 -6.70 16.16 -16.61
CA SER A 239 -6.35 16.69 -17.93
C SER A 239 -4.94 17.28 -17.98
N LYS A 240 -4.47 17.85 -16.87
CA LYS A 240 -3.11 18.39 -16.76
C LYS A 240 -2.03 17.32 -16.96
N GLN A 241 -2.33 16.06 -16.63
CA GLN A 241 -1.42 14.93 -16.75
C GLN A 241 -1.59 14.15 -18.06
N ASP A 242 -2.70 14.37 -18.79
CA ASP A 242 -2.93 13.79 -20.11
C ASP A 242 -3.54 14.80 -21.09
N GLN A 243 -2.78 15.85 -21.41
CA GLN A 243 -3.26 16.94 -22.27
C GLN A 243 -3.63 16.47 -23.69
N LYS A 244 -2.92 15.46 -24.21
CA LYS A 244 -3.18 14.91 -25.55
C LYS A 244 -4.47 14.09 -25.61
N ASN A 245 -4.83 13.43 -24.52
CA ASN A 245 -6.09 12.71 -24.39
C ASN A 245 -7.00 13.37 -23.36
N ALA A 246 -7.09 14.71 -23.36
CA ALA A 246 -7.90 15.43 -22.37
C ALA A 246 -9.35 14.94 -22.32
N THR A 247 -9.90 14.45 -23.45
CA THR A 247 -11.23 13.84 -23.54
C THR A 247 -11.40 12.52 -22.77
N LYS A 248 -10.29 11.87 -22.40
CA LYS A 248 -10.21 10.68 -21.55
C LYS A 248 -9.68 11.04 -20.15
N THR A 249 -10.08 12.20 -19.62
CA THR A 249 -9.76 12.61 -18.25
C THR A 249 -11.00 13.11 -17.56
N ILE A 250 -11.00 13.10 -16.22
CA ILE A 250 -12.17 13.54 -15.44
C ILE A 250 -12.43 15.05 -15.51
N ASP A 251 -11.49 15.82 -16.05
CA ASP A 251 -11.60 17.28 -16.16
C ASP A 251 -12.26 17.73 -17.46
N ASN A 252 -12.62 16.81 -18.35
CA ASN A 252 -13.30 17.13 -19.60
C ASN A 252 -14.78 17.54 -19.39
N PHE A 253 -15.25 17.54 -18.14
CA PHE A 253 -16.59 17.98 -17.77
C PHE A 253 -16.56 19.42 -17.26
N THR A 254 -17.64 20.17 -17.51
CA THR A 254 -17.80 21.59 -17.11
C THR A 254 -17.60 21.83 -15.60
N ASN A 255 -17.77 20.78 -14.76
CA ASN A 255 -17.60 20.83 -13.30
C ASN A 255 -16.35 20.08 -12.79
N GLY A 256 -15.25 20.03 -13.57
CA GLY A 256 -14.05 19.25 -13.25
C GLY A 256 -13.50 19.42 -11.81
N SER A 257 -13.58 20.61 -11.22
CA SER A 257 -13.13 20.84 -9.84
C SER A 257 -13.99 20.14 -8.77
N GLU A 258 -15.31 20.05 -8.98
CA GLU A 258 -16.20 19.30 -8.07
C GLU A 258 -15.96 17.80 -8.21
N ILE A 259 -15.79 17.33 -9.45
CA ILE A 259 -15.50 15.94 -9.77
C ILE A 259 -14.17 15.49 -9.14
N ARG A 260 -13.13 16.33 -9.16
CA ARG A 260 -11.85 16.04 -8.47
C ARG A 260 -12.03 15.83 -6.98
N LYS A 261 -12.86 16.63 -6.30
CA LYS A 261 -13.14 16.45 -4.86
C LYS A 261 -13.86 15.13 -4.60
N ASP A 262 -14.83 14.78 -5.43
CA ASP A 262 -15.56 13.52 -5.34
C ASP A 262 -14.66 12.30 -5.58
N VAL A 263 -13.63 12.42 -6.43
CA VAL A 263 -12.65 11.34 -6.64
C VAL A 263 -11.88 11.00 -5.35
N PHE A 264 -11.52 12.00 -4.55
CA PHE A 264 -10.86 11.73 -3.27
C PHE A 264 -11.82 11.15 -2.22
N ASP A 265 -13.07 11.59 -2.18
CA ASP A 265 -14.09 10.98 -1.32
C ASP A 265 -14.34 9.51 -1.74
N LYS A 266 -14.36 9.20 -3.04
CA LYS A 266 -14.40 7.81 -3.54
C LYS A 266 -13.17 7.01 -3.15
N TRP A 267 -11.98 7.58 -3.29
CA TRP A 267 -10.73 6.92 -2.90
C TRP A 267 -10.73 6.57 -1.40
N LEU A 268 -11.18 7.48 -0.54
CA LEU A 268 -11.38 7.20 0.89
C LEU A 268 -12.36 6.04 1.12
N ASN A 269 -13.47 6.01 0.39
CA ASN A 269 -14.44 4.93 0.47
C ASN A 269 -13.84 3.59 0.03
N TYR A 270 -13.00 3.55 -1.01
CA TYR A 270 -12.32 2.32 -1.41
C TYR A 270 -11.30 1.86 -0.39
N LEU A 271 -10.55 2.76 0.25
CA LEU A 271 -9.66 2.40 1.35
C LEU A 271 -10.45 1.80 2.52
N LYS A 272 -11.58 2.42 2.88
CA LYS A 272 -12.49 1.90 3.91
C LYS A 272 -13.04 0.52 3.53
N GLN A 273 -13.47 0.31 2.29
CA GLN A 273 -13.92 -1.00 1.83
C GLN A 273 -12.79 -2.04 1.87
N SER A 274 -11.58 -1.67 1.46
CA SER A 274 -10.40 -2.55 1.52
C SER A 274 -10.16 -3.04 2.95
N ILE A 275 -10.29 -2.14 3.92
CA ILE A 275 -10.26 -2.46 5.36
C ILE A 275 -11.40 -3.42 5.74
N GLU A 276 -12.64 -3.12 5.39
CA GLU A 276 -13.80 -3.91 5.83
C GLU A 276 -13.86 -5.30 5.18
N MET A 277 -13.34 -5.43 3.96
CA MET A 277 -13.29 -6.69 3.21
C MET A 277 -12.25 -7.68 3.74
N TYR A 278 -11.21 -7.20 4.43
CA TYR A 278 -10.10 -8.05 4.81
C TYR A 278 -10.45 -8.95 6.00
N ASP A 279 -10.76 -10.20 5.66
CA ASP A 279 -11.11 -11.27 6.57
C ASP A 279 -10.24 -12.49 6.25
N VAL A 280 -9.30 -12.81 7.15
CA VAL A 280 -8.32 -13.89 6.95
C VAL A 280 -9.00 -15.24 6.72
N VAL A 281 -10.14 -15.49 7.38
CA VAL A 281 -10.88 -16.75 7.25
C VAL A 281 -11.54 -16.83 5.88
N LYS A 282 -12.18 -15.75 5.43
CA LYS A 282 -12.76 -15.71 4.07
C LYS A 282 -11.68 -15.89 3.00
N LEU A 283 -10.55 -15.20 3.14
CA LEU A 283 -9.41 -15.36 2.21
C LEU A 283 -8.88 -16.80 2.17
N LEU A 284 -8.87 -17.50 3.31
CA LEU A 284 -8.48 -18.91 3.38
C LEU A 284 -9.51 -19.84 2.76
N GLN A 285 -10.80 -19.56 2.89
CA GLN A 285 -11.88 -20.43 2.42
C GLN A 285 -12.21 -20.23 0.94
N ASP A 286 -12.21 -18.99 0.46
CA ASP A 286 -12.64 -18.62 -0.89
C ASP A 286 -11.76 -19.25 -1.97
N SER A 287 -12.38 -19.92 -2.94
CA SER A 287 -11.67 -20.50 -4.08
C SER A 287 -10.90 -19.45 -4.88
N ASP A 288 -11.43 -18.22 -4.91
CA ASP A 288 -10.88 -17.06 -5.60
C ASP A 288 -10.81 -15.81 -4.66
N PRO A 289 -9.84 -15.75 -3.72
CA PRO A 289 -9.85 -14.76 -2.65
C PRO A 289 -9.69 -13.32 -3.18
N ILE A 290 -10.35 -12.35 -2.56
CA ILE A 290 -10.34 -10.93 -2.98
C ILE A 290 -9.68 -10.06 -1.91
N ILE A 291 -8.64 -9.31 -2.27
CA ILE A 291 -7.88 -8.41 -1.37
C ILE A 291 -7.89 -6.94 -1.80
N THR A 292 -8.57 -6.65 -2.90
CA THR A 292 -8.75 -5.30 -3.44
C THR A 292 -10.24 -5.06 -3.64
N PRO A 293 -10.77 -3.89 -3.27
CA PRO A 293 -12.11 -3.50 -3.67
C PRO A 293 -12.15 -3.34 -5.20
N LYS A 294 -13.35 -3.47 -5.77
CA LYS A 294 -13.60 -3.14 -7.17
C LYS A 294 -13.75 -1.62 -7.30
N THR A 295 -12.80 -0.99 -7.99
CA THR A 295 -12.83 0.45 -8.24
C THR A 295 -13.61 0.77 -9.51
N ASP A 296 -14.31 1.91 -9.54
CA ASP A 296 -15.07 2.37 -10.71
C ASP A 296 -14.29 3.37 -11.58
N TRP A 297 -12.97 3.49 -11.36
CA TRP A 297 -12.10 4.41 -12.08
C TRP A 297 -12.25 4.27 -13.60
N LYS A 298 -12.68 5.35 -14.24
CA LYS A 298 -13.01 5.37 -15.67
C LYS A 298 -11.80 5.67 -16.53
N TYR A 299 -10.91 6.53 -16.04
CA TYR A 299 -9.77 7.06 -16.79
C TYR A 299 -8.47 6.78 -16.04
N GLN A 300 -8.15 5.50 -15.88
CA GLN A 300 -6.84 5.08 -15.40
C GLN A 300 -5.83 5.25 -16.54
N GLY A 301 -5.08 6.35 -16.53
CA GLY A 301 -3.94 6.56 -17.40
C GLY A 301 -2.84 5.61 -16.96
N LEU A 302 -2.86 4.41 -17.54
CA LEU A 302 -1.80 3.40 -17.44
C LEU A 302 -0.62 3.73 -18.37
N ASP A 303 -0.82 4.69 -19.27
CA ASP A 303 0.21 5.17 -20.19
C ASP A 303 1.23 6.07 -19.49
N LYS A 304 2.46 6.11 -20.02
CA LYS A 304 3.57 6.91 -19.48
C LYS A 304 3.31 8.42 -19.57
N VAL A 305 3.77 9.16 -18.56
CA VAL A 305 3.93 10.61 -18.60
C VAL A 305 4.94 10.92 -19.70
N GLU A 306 4.57 11.76 -20.66
CA GLU A 306 5.46 12.10 -21.76
C GLU A 306 6.63 12.95 -21.25
N GLU A 307 7.86 12.51 -21.51
CA GLU A 307 9.03 13.36 -21.33
C GLU A 307 8.92 14.53 -22.31
N LYS A 308 8.93 15.77 -21.79
CA LYS A 308 9.13 16.95 -22.64
C LYS A 308 10.48 16.77 -23.31
N LYS A 309 10.51 16.58 -24.63
CA LYS A 309 11.74 16.71 -25.41
C LYS A 309 12.27 18.12 -25.14
N ALA A 310 13.43 18.21 -24.49
CA ALA A 310 14.17 19.46 -24.41
C ALA A 310 14.52 19.85 -25.86
N GLY A 311 13.91 20.94 -26.32
CA GLY A 311 14.24 21.59 -27.58
C GLY A 311 15.37 22.59 -27.38
#